data_AF-A0A955DNQ3-F1
#
_entry.id   AF-A0A955DNQ3-F1
#
_cell.length_a   1.000
_cell.length_b   1.000
_cell.length_c   1.000
_cell.angle_alpha   90.00
_cell.angle_beta   90.00
_cell.angle_gamma   90.00
#
_symmetry.space_group_name_H-M   'P 1'
#
loop_
_entity.id
_entity.type
_entity.pdbx_description
1 polymer ?
#
loop_
_entity_poly.entity_id
_entity_poly.type
_entity_poly.pdbx_seq_one_letter_code
_entity_poly.pdbx_strand_id
1 'polypeptide(L)' 'MTTPAPSAGAIEPAGHRYETVLAPVSFSPACTAACRAARAVAPKASFHAFHGVHLPFSGLT' A
#
# COMPACT_ATOMS: atom_id res chain seq x y z
N MET A 1 -22.34 -2.59 7.35
CA MET A 1 -21.12 -1.88 6.91
C MET A 1 -20.42 -2.72 5.87
N THR A 2 -20.47 -2.32 4.60
CA THR A 2 -19.76 -2.97 3.50
C THR A 2 -18.33 -2.43 3.44
N THR A 3 -17.33 -3.30 3.55
CA THR A 3 -15.93 -2.91 3.33
C THR A 3 -15.75 -2.54 1.85
N PRO A 4 -15.28 -1.34 1.50
CA PRO A 4 -15.06 -0.97 0.12
C PRO A 4 -13.98 -1.87 -0.50
N ALA A 5 -14.18 -2.26 -1.76
CA ALA A 5 -13.18 -3.01 -2.52
C ALA A 5 -11.91 -2.13 -2.72
N PRO A 6 -10.70 -2.72 -2.67
CA PRO A 6 -9.47 -1.97 -2.89
C PRO A 6 -9.44 -1.38 -4.30
N SER A 7 -9.30 -0.05 -4.42
CA SER A 7 -9.15 0.64 -5.70
C SER A 7 -7.66 0.85 -6.01
N ALA A 8 -7.19 0.27 -7.11
CA ALA A 8 -5.85 0.55 -7.62
C ALA A 8 -5.89 1.85 -8.43
N GLY A 9 -5.10 2.85 -8.03
CA GLY A 9 -4.80 3.99 -8.89
C GLY A 9 -3.83 3.54 -9.97
N ALA A 10 -4.30 3.40 -11.21
CA ALA A 10 -3.45 3.06 -12.34
C ALA A 10 -2.65 4.28 -12.77
N ILE A 11 -1.36 4.30 -12.46
CA ILE A 11 -0.37 4.94 -13.31
C ILE A 11 -0.17 3.99 -14.51
N GLU A 12 -0.05 4.55 -15.72
CA GLU A 12 0.20 3.84 -16.99
C GLU A 12 0.88 2.47 -16.80
N PRO A 13 0.38 1.38 -17.41
CA PRO A 13 1.01 0.07 -17.29
C PRO A 13 2.42 0.16 -17.85
N ALA A 14 3.41 0.25 -16.95
CA ALA A 14 4.79 0.05 -17.31
C ALA A 14 4.85 -1.32 -18.01
N GLY A 15 5.30 -1.38 -19.27
CA GLY A 15 5.39 -2.61 -20.06
C GLY A 15 6.41 -3.63 -19.51
N HIS A 16 6.76 -3.52 -18.24
CA HIS A 16 7.79 -4.26 -17.54
C HIS A 16 7.21 -4.92 -16.30
N ARG A 17 7.81 -6.06 -15.90
CA ARG A 17 7.39 -6.76 -14.69
C ARG A 17 7.65 -5.86 -13.48
N TYR A 18 6.67 -5.73 -12.59
CA TYR A 18 6.87 -5.07 -11.30
C TYR A 18 7.85 -5.88 -10.44
N GLU A 19 9.02 -5.32 -10.17
CA GLU A 19 10.04 -5.95 -9.35
C GLU A 19 9.86 -5.64 -7.85
N THR A 20 9.24 -4.50 -7.54
CA THR A 20 9.02 -4.05 -6.17
C THR A 20 7.65 -3.41 -6.01
N VAL A 21 6.98 -3.70 -4.90
CA VAL A 21 5.73 -3.07 -4.45
C VAL A 21 6.01 -2.30 -3.16
N LEU A 22 5.72 -1.00 -3.16
CA LEU A 22 5.75 -0.17 -1.96
C LEU A 22 4.34 -0.10 -1.38
N ALA A 23 4.16 -0.51 -0.12
CA ALA A 23 2.86 -0.63 0.53
C ALA A 23 2.77 0.29 1.76
N PRO A 24 2.05 1.43 1.67
CA PRO A 24 1.70 2.20 2.86
C PRO A 24 0.70 1.39 3.70
N VAL A 25 1.03 1.13 4.95
CA VAL A 25 0.18 0.36 5.86
C VAL A 25 -0.29 1.24 7.02
N SER A 26 -1.55 1.09 7.43
CA SER A 26 -2.12 1.67 8.65
C SER A 26 -2.53 0.60 9.66
N PHE A 27 -2.03 -0.63 9.49
CA PHE A 27 -2.39 -1.83 10.28
C PHE A 27 -3.89 -2.16 10.29
N SER A 28 -4.67 -1.58 9.38
CA SER A 28 -6.08 -1.89 9.21
C SER A 28 -6.31 -3.18 8.40
N PRO A 29 -7.46 -3.86 8.56
CA PRO A 29 -7.84 -4.97 7.69
C PRO A 29 -7.86 -4.61 6.19
N ALA A 30 -8.17 -3.35 5.87
CA ALA A 30 -8.16 -2.85 4.49
C ALA A 30 -6.76 -2.87 3.88
N CYS A 31 -5.72 -2.50 4.64
CA CYS A 31 -4.33 -2.61 4.18
C CYS A 31 -3.93 -4.07 3.90
N THR A 32 -4.38 -5.00 4.74
CA THR A 32 -4.16 -6.45 4.49
C THR A 32 -4.81 -6.89 3.19
N ALA A 33 -6.05 -6.46 2.91
CA ALA A 33 -6.73 -6.76 1.66
C ALA A 33 -6.02 -6.16 0.44
N ALA A 34 -5.54 -4.91 0.54
CA ALA A 34 -4.77 -4.25 -0.51
C ALA A 34 -3.44 -4.98 -0.81
N CYS A 35 -2.70 -5.38 0.22
CA CYS A 35 -1.46 -6.16 0.05
C CYS A 35 -1.72 -7.52 -0.61
N ARG A 36 -2.82 -8.19 -0.26
CA ARG A 36 -3.22 -9.46 -0.90
C ARG A 36 -3.56 -9.26 -2.38
N ALA A 37 -4.31 -8.21 -2.71
CA ALA A 37 -4.62 -7.86 -4.10
C ALA A 37 -3.34 -7.55 -4.90
N ALA A 38 -2.43 -6.76 -4.33
CA ALA A 38 -1.14 -6.47 -4.95
C ALA A 38 -0.30 -7.73 -5.18
N ARG A 39 -0.33 -8.70 -4.26
CA ARG A 39 0.38 -9.99 -4.42
C ARG A 39 -0.21 -10.85 -5.54
N ALA A 40 -1.52 -10.75 -5.80
CA ALA A 40 -2.14 -11.42 -6.93
C ALA A 40 -1.71 -10.81 -8.28
N VAL A 41 -1.49 -9.49 -8.33
CA VAL A 41 -1.02 -8.77 -9.52
C VAL A 41 0.48 -8.98 -9.77
N ALA A 42 1.29 -8.91 -8.70
CA ALA A 42 2.75 -8.99 -8.77
C ALA A 42 3.29 -10.06 -7.80
N PRO A 43 3.12 -11.36 -8.11
CA PRO A 43 3.47 -12.45 -7.19
C PRO A 43 4.96 -12.58 -6.93
N LYS A 44 5.80 -12.11 -7.86
CA LYS A 44 7.27 -12.14 -7.77
C LYS A 44 7.89 -10.84 -7.27
N ALA A 45 7.10 -9.78 -7.07
CA ALA A 45 7.63 -8.52 -6.60
C ALA A 45 8.04 -8.62 -5.13
N SER A 46 9.12 -7.94 -4.79
CA SER A 46 9.52 -7.70 -3.40
C SER A 46 8.60 -6.65 -2.77
N PHE A 47 8.07 -6.91 -1.58
CA PHE A 47 7.18 -5.97 -0.89
C PHE A 47 7.94 -5.20 0.18
N HIS A 48 7.86 -3.88 0.13
CA HIS A 48 8.36 -2.98 1.17
C HIS A 48 7.17 -2.26 1.81
N ALA A 49 6.86 -2.61 3.05
CA ALA A 49 5.80 -1.96 3.81
C ALA A 49 6.35 -0.82 4.66
N PHE A 50 5.64 0.30 4.72
CA PHE A 50 5.99 1.41 5.59
C PHE A 50 4.75 2.02 6.25
N HIS A 51 4.90 2.48 7.48
CA HIS A 51 3.86 3.18 8.23
C HIS A 51 4.33 4.60 8.55
N GLY A 52 3.55 5.60 8.15
CA GLY A 52 3.79 6.97 8.55
C GLY A 52 3.26 7.19 9.96
N VAL A 53 4.14 7.54 10.91
CA VAL A 53 3.73 8.00 12.23
C VAL A 53 3.63 9.53 12.19
N HIS A 54 2.46 10.06 12.54
CA HIS A 54 2.32 11.49 12.76
C HIS A 54 2.93 11.83 14.13
N LEU A 55 4.06 12.53 14.13
CA LEU A 55 4.70 13.03 15.33
C LEU A 55 4.34 14.51 15.50
N PRO A 56 3.56 14.89 16.54
CA PRO A 56 3.31 16.29 16.82
C PRO A 56 4.62 16.93 17.29
N PHE A 57 5.01 18.04 16.66
CA PHE A 57 6.15 18.84 17.09
C PHE A 57 5.71 19.79 18.22
N SER A 58 6.19 19.57 19.44
CA SER A 58 5.85 20.38 20.63
C SER A 58 6.82 21.56 20.83
N GLY A 59 6.98 22.41 19.82
CA GLY A 59 7.96 23.52 19.86
C GLY A 59 7.47 24.85 19.28
N LEU A 60 6.17 25.04 19.10
CA LEU A 60 5.56 26.31 18.67
C LEU A 60 4.44 26.70 19.64
N THR A 61 4.83 27.13 20.84
CA THR A 61 4.02 27.93 21.76
C THR A 61 4.86 29.08 22.28
#